data_AF-I9RAP1-F1
#
_entry.id   AF-I9RAP1-F1
#
_cell.length_a   1.000
_cell.length_b   1.000
_cell.length_c   1.000
_cell.angle_alpha   90.00
_cell.angle_beta   90.00
_cell.angle_gamma   90.00
#
_symmetry.space_group_name_H-M   'P 1'
#
loop_
_entity.id
_entity.type
_entity.pdbx_description
1 polymer ?
#
loop_
_entity_poly.entity_id
_entity_poly.type
_entity_poly.pdbx_seq_one_letter_code
_entity_poly.pdbx_strand_id
1 'polypeptide(L)' 'TGEYSMTQISYMVGINDPRYFSKCFKQKMGMTPTEYRDKGMNKINSSKNT' A
#
# COMPACT_ATOMS: atom_id res chain seq x y z
N THR A 1 -14.71 6.71 -1.99
CA THR A 1 -14.00 6.14 -0.82
C THR A 1 -12.61 6.73 -0.82
N GLY A 2 -12.24 7.48 0.22
CA GLY A 2 -11.01 8.28 0.22
C GLY A 2 -9.75 7.41 0.22
N GLU A 3 -8.79 7.75 -0.65
CA GLU A 3 -7.48 7.12 -0.63
C GLU A 3 -6.71 7.55 0.63
N TYR A 4 -6.28 6.58 1.44
CA TYR A 4 -5.40 6.88 2.56
C TYR A 4 -3.96 7.02 2.06
N SER A 5 -3.30 8.11 2.46
CA SER A 5 -1.87 8.29 2.25
C SER A 5 -1.06 7.27 3.05
N MET A 6 0.16 6.96 2.60
CA MET A 6 1.06 6.06 3.32
C MET A 6 1.34 6.52 4.75
N THR A 7 1.39 7.84 4.96
CA THR A 7 1.51 8.45 6.28
C THR A 7 0.30 8.17 7.17
N GLN A 8 -0.92 8.26 6.64
CA GLN A 8 -2.13 7.92 7.41
C GLN A 8 -2.18 6.44 7.73
N ILE A 9 -1.85 5.58 6.76
CA ILE A 9 -1.80 4.13 6.95
C ILE A 9 -0.79 3.77 8.03
N SER A 10 0.39 4.38 8.04
CA SER A 10 1.40 4.12 9.08
C SER A 10 0.87 4.47 10.48
N TYR A 11 0.22 5.63 10.64
CA TYR A 11 -0.37 6.00 11.92
C TYR A 11 -1.50 5.07 12.35
N MET A 12 -2.34 4.61 11.42
CA MET A 12 -3.44 3.69 11.71
C MET A 12 -2.97 2.33 12.23
N VAL A 13 -1.79 1.87 11.80
CA VAL A 13 -1.18 0.62 12.29
C VAL A 13 -0.30 0.82 13.53
N GLY A 14 -0.28 2.02 14.10
CA GLY A 14 0.52 2.34 15.29
C GLY A 14 2.00 2.63 15.00
N ILE A 15 2.36 2.91 13.75
CA ILE A 15 3.72 3.26 13.36
C ILE A 15 3.81 4.76 13.09
N ASN A 16 4.52 5.46 13.97
CA ASN A 16 4.71 6.91 13.89
C ASN A 16 5.70 7.35 12.81
N ASP A 17 6.52 6.42 12.27
CA ASP A 17 7.46 6.70 11.19
C ASP A 17 7.02 6.00 9.88
N PRO A 18 6.47 6.74 8.90
CA PRO A 18 6.06 6.20 7.61
C PRO A 18 7.20 5.51 6.82
N ARG A 19 8.46 5.93 7.02
CA ARG A 19 9.63 5.31 6.38
C ARG A 19 9.91 3.96 7.01
N TYR A 20 9.83 3.87 8.33
CA TYR A 20 9.92 2.60 9.05
C TYR A 20 8.80 1.64 8.65
N PHE A 21 7.55 2.13 8.56
CA PHE A 21 6.41 1.35 8.04
C PHE A 21 6.72 0.78 6.66
N SER A 22 7.17 1.61 5.72
CA SER A 22 7.47 1.17 4.35
C SER A 22 8.55 0.08 4.31
N LYS A 23 9.59 0.21 5.14
CA LYS A 23 10.67 -0.78 5.24
C LYS A 23 10.17 -2.10 5.84
N CYS A 24 9.44 -2.03 6.95
CA CYS A 24 8.86 -3.20 7.61
C CYS A 24 7.86 -3.93 6.71
N PHE A 25 6.97 -3.17 6.07
CA PHE A 25 5.99 -3.70 5.12
C PHE A 25 6.69 -4.42 3.97
N LYS A 26 7.74 -3.83 3.37
CA LYS A 26 8.51 -4.48 2.31
C LYS A 26 9.18 -5.76 2.78
N GLN A 27 9.75 -5.79 3.99
CA GLN A 27 10.36 -6.99 4.56
C GLN A 27 9.33 -8.11 4.82
N LYS A 28 8.11 -7.75 5.22
CA LYS A 28 7.04 -8.72 5.55
C LYS A 28 6.26 -9.21 4.33
N MET A 29 5.92 -8.31 3.41
CA MET A 29 5.09 -8.58 2.23
C MET A 29 5.91 -8.88 0.96
N GLY A 30 7.21 -8.63 0.99
CA GLY A 30 8.10 -8.79 -0.18
C GLY A 30 7.97 -7.69 -1.24
N MET A 31 7.10 -6.69 -1.03
CA MET A 31 6.85 -5.57 -1.94
C MET A 31 6.55 -4.29 -1.17
N THR A 32 6.74 -3.14 -1.79
CA THR A 32 6.43 -1.84 -1.17
C THR A 32 4.92 -1.64 -1.02
N PRO A 33 4.47 -0.83 -0.05
CA PRO A 33 3.06 -0.47 0.10
C PRO A 33 2.44 0.11 -1.18
N THR A 34 3.21 0.90 -1.94
CA THR A 34 2.80 1.47 -3.23
C THR A 34 2.57 0.39 -4.28
N GLU A 35 3.53 -0.53 -4.46
CA GLU A 35 3.38 -1.67 -5.38
C GLU A 35 2.18 -2.55 -4.99
N TYR A 36 1.95 -2.76 -3.69
CA TYR A 36 0.80 -3.51 -3.20
C TYR A 36 -0.52 -2.83 -3.58
N ARG A 37 -0.60 -1.50 -3.40
CA ARG A 37 -1.77 -0.69 -3.80
C ARG A 37 -2.01 -0.75 -5.31
N ASP A 38 -0.95 -0.58 -6.09
CA ASP A 38 -1.03 -0.57 -7.56
C ASP A 38 -1.40 -1.96 -8.11
N LYS A 39 -0.94 -3.04 -7.46
CA LYS A 39 -1.35 -4.42 -7.79
C LYS A 39 -2.83 -4.69 -7.49
N GLY A 40 -3.36 -4.11 -6.40
CA GLY A 40 -4.78 -4.15 -6.07
C GLY A 40 -5.64 -3.39 -7.10
N MET A 41 -5.16 -2.26 -7.59
CA MET A 41 -5.84 -1.45 -8.62
C MET A 41 -5.76 -2.09 -10.02
N ASN A 42 -4.67 -2.75 -10.38
CA ASN A 42 -4.52 -3.38 -11.70
C ASN A 42 -5.50 -4.54 -11.93
N LYS A 43 -5.94 -5.24 -10.88
CA LYS A 43 -7.01 -6.25 -11.02
C LYS A 43 -8.36 -5.65 -11.43
N ILE A 44 -8.62 -4.37 -11.11
CA ILE A 44 -9.89 -3.71 -11.39
C ILE A 44 -9.93 -3.20 -12.84
N ASN A 45 -8.77 -2.80 -13.40
CA ASN A 45 -8.67 -2.26 -14.76
C ASN A 45 -8.39 -3.32 -15.84
N SER A 46 -7.86 -4.51 -15.50
CA SER A 46 -7.68 -5.60 -16.47
C SER A 46 -8.96 -6.40 -16.79
N SER A 47 -10.07 -6.19 -16.08
CA SER A 47 -11.36 -6.84 -16.39
C SER A 47 -12.28 -5.99 -17.29
N LYS A 48 -11.80 -4.85 -17.80
CA LYS A 48 -12.58 -3.97 -18.71
C LYS A 48 -12.05 -3.92 -20.15
N ASN A 49 -11.17 -4.85 -20.54
CA ASN A 49 -10.77 -4.98 -21.94
C ASN A 49 -10.54 -6.45 -22.34
N THR A 50 -11.59 -7.27 -22.22
CA THR A 50 -11.92 -8.43 -23.06
C THR A 50 -13.42 -8.66 -22.97
#